data_AF-H1FVU0-F1
#
_entry.id   AF-H1FVU0-F1
#
_cell.length_a   1.000
_cell.length_b   1.000
_cell.length_c   1.000
_cell.angle_alpha   90.00
_cell.angle_beta   90.00
_cell.angle_gamma   90.00
#
_symmetry.space_group_name_H-M   'P 1'
#
loop_
_entity.id
_entity.type
_entity.pdbx_description
1 polymer ?
#
loop_
_entity_poly.entity_id
_entity_poly.type
_entity_poly.pdbx_seq_one_letter_code
_entity_poly.pdbx_strand_id
1 'polypeptide(L)'
;MKVILLILIGFILASANIVVDKKTVLVWQDDNDAKSVVKDWESAKKYCNNLTLQGYDDWFLPTAEQLLTITDKNIYLPSIKKEFKNVTSSTYWSSSVNVSDSKYAWNVNFSGGNSGSSSKTDKNYLRCARAGQSELLNFDKLISKLVEEELKNIPKPPSELKLVKDEFETTAEFNKRVDSTKIKQKQEIVEYKKSYATAKVQAKINAIKNALEITWGKPTLTNLKYDADNGYFVADISFEAKKEFSKKVAIKVQREDAKAFKDEFASLKPEAVFEYDGSSVKLKDIRVPYKKKTYMALFTDMNIDDTKVAVNIKNDISVESSFRSSVIVAQNEVSSFNASKLNNFRELDNLLKNSKQAKEDKTKWLFVVGIENMSLQIYILCTEVQRCLFNSSKEVRSSK
;
A
#
# COMPACT_ATOMS: atom_id res chain seq x y z
N MET A 1 -11.86 14.60 -47.54
CA MET A 1 -13.06 14.20 -46.77
C MET A 1 -13.12 15.10 -45.53
N LYS A 2 -14.05 16.06 -45.49
CA LYS A 2 -14.16 17.03 -44.39
C LYS A 2 -14.79 16.36 -43.17
N VAL A 3 -14.02 16.34 -42.08
CA VAL A 3 -14.35 16.74 -40.69
C VAL A 3 -15.67 16.23 -40.10
N ILE A 4 -15.58 15.50 -38.99
CA ILE A 4 -16.02 15.97 -37.66
C ILE A 4 -15.10 15.32 -36.60
N LEU A 5 -14.19 16.15 -36.09
CA LEU A 5 -13.51 15.98 -34.82
C LEU A 5 -14.48 16.52 -33.76
N LEU A 6 -15.18 15.65 -33.04
CA LEU A 6 -15.91 16.03 -31.84
C LEU A 6 -15.02 15.78 -30.63
N ILE A 7 -14.44 16.86 -30.11
CA ILE A 7 -13.97 16.92 -28.72
C ILE A 7 -15.22 16.80 -27.84
N LEU A 8 -15.40 15.67 -27.15
CA LEU A 8 -16.37 15.55 -26.05
C LEU A 8 -15.79 14.64 -24.94
N ILE A 9 -15.52 15.30 -23.81
CA ILE A 9 -15.51 14.84 -22.42
C ILE A 9 -15.90 13.37 -22.20
N GLY A 10 -15.04 12.60 -21.52
CA GLY A 10 -15.35 11.34 -20.80
C GLY A 10 -16.53 10.51 -21.31
N PHE A 11 -16.33 9.72 -22.36
CA PHE A 11 -17.39 8.87 -22.92
C PHE A 11 -17.65 7.60 -22.08
N ILE A 12 -18.83 7.54 -21.49
CA ILE A 12 -19.49 6.32 -21.01
C ILE A 12 -19.97 5.51 -22.23
N LEU A 13 -19.72 4.19 -22.25
CA LEU A 13 -20.22 3.28 -23.30
C LEU A 13 -21.45 2.54 -22.78
N ALA A 14 -22.56 2.56 -23.52
CA ALA A 14 -23.79 1.85 -23.16
C ALA A 14 -24.04 0.66 -24.11
N SER A 15 -24.41 -0.49 -23.55
CA SER A 15 -25.09 -1.57 -24.27
C SER A 15 -26.51 -1.72 -23.68
N ALA A 16 -27.39 -2.51 -24.30
CA ALA A 16 -28.84 -2.47 -24.03
C ALA A 16 -29.27 -2.59 -22.55
N ASN A 17 -28.41 -3.14 -21.67
CA ASN A 17 -28.71 -3.42 -20.27
C ASN A 17 -27.62 -2.95 -19.28
N ILE A 18 -26.51 -2.36 -19.73
CA ILE A 18 -25.41 -1.91 -18.85
C ILE A 18 -24.76 -0.61 -19.34
N VAL A 19 -24.19 0.14 -18.40
CA VAL A 19 -23.53 1.42 -18.63
C VAL A 19 -22.11 1.38 -18.06
N VAL A 20 -21.09 1.59 -18.90
CA VAL A 20 -19.67 1.55 -18.49
C VAL A 20 -19.18 2.95 -18.11
N ASP A 21 -18.96 3.18 -16.81
CA ASP A 21 -18.40 4.43 -16.29
C ASP A 21 -16.86 4.38 -16.24
N LYS A 22 -16.24 4.95 -17.27
CA LYS A 22 -14.77 5.00 -17.39
C LYS A 22 -14.09 5.87 -16.34
N LYS A 23 -14.81 6.78 -15.67
CA LYS A 23 -14.24 7.66 -14.65
C LYS A 23 -14.04 6.91 -13.33
N THR A 24 -14.99 6.06 -12.97
CA THR A 24 -14.97 5.27 -11.74
C THR A 24 -14.52 3.83 -11.95
N VAL A 25 -14.34 3.41 -13.20
CA VAL A 25 -14.02 2.02 -13.59
C VAL A 25 -15.11 1.05 -13.11
N LEU A 26 -16.35 1.54 -13.01
CA LEU A 26 -17.52 0.74 -12.65
C LEU A 26 -18.35 0.45 -13.89
N VAL A 27 -18.99 -0.72 -13.88
CA VAL A 27 -20.06 -1.04 -14.83
C VAL A 27 -21.36 -1.06 -14.04
N TRP A 28 -22.34 -0.33 -14.55
CA TRP A 28 -23.62 -0.12 -13.91
C TRP A 28 -24.69 -0.95 -14.60
N GLN A 29 -25.58 -1.54 -13.80
CA GLN A 29 -26.83 -2.11 -14.28
C GLN A 29 -27.65 -0.98 -14.90
N ASP A 30 -28.22 -1.19 -16.08
CA ASP A 30 -29.15 -0.26 -16.75
C ASP A 30 -30.19 -1.03 -17.58
N ASP A 31 -30.67 -2.16 -17.05
CA ASP A 31 -31.79 -2.93 -17.58
C ASP A 31 -33.13 -2.44 -17.00
N ASN A 32 -34.24 -3.11 -17.35
CA ASN A 32 -35.57 -2.73 -16.86
C ASN A 32 -35.68 -2.78 -15.33
N ASP A 33 -34.97 -3.69 -14.68
CA ASP A 33 -35.03 -3.85 -13.23
C ASP A 33 -34.48 -2.63 -12.50
N ALA A 34 -33.47 -1.95 -13.08
CA ALA A 34 -32.93 -0.71 -12.53
C ALA A 34 -33.95 0.46 -12.44
N LYS A 35 -35.09 0.37 -13.15
CA LYS A 35 -36.19 1.36 -13.04
C LYS A 35 -37.47 0.84 -12.39
N SER A 36 -37.60 -0.46 -12.11
CA SER A 36 -38.84 -1.04 -11.60
C SER A 36 -38.70 -1.79 -10.28
N VAL A 37 -37.53 -2.30 -9.93
CA VAL A 37 -37.34 -3.09 -8.71
C VAL A 37 -37.16 -2.16 -7.51
N VAL A 38 -38.01 -2.37 -6.50
CA VAL A 38 -37.90 -1.74 -5.18
C VAL A 38 -37.77 -2.79 -4.08
N LYS A 39 -36.86 -2.57 -3.13
CA LYS A 39 -36.57 -3.51 -2.02
C LYS A 39 -36.29 -2.73 -0.74
N ASP A 40 -36.46 -3.39 0.40
CA ASP A 40 -35.83 -2.94 1.66
C ASP A 40 -34.30 -3.03 1.55
N TRP A 41 -33.58 -2.39 2.47
CA TRP A 41 -32.14 -2.21 2.36
C TRP A 41 -31.35 -3.53 2.39
N GLU A 42 -31.75 -4.49 3.22
CA GLU A 42 -31.09 -5.80 3.30
C GLU A 42 -31.37 -6.63 2.04
N SER A 43 -32.62 -6.64 1.60
CA SER A 43 -33.04 -7.29 0.36
C SER A 43 -32.38 -6.67 -0.88
N ALA A 44 -32.11 -5.37 -0.88
CA ALA A 44 -31.43 -4.68 -1.98
C ALA A 44 -29.95 -5.12 -2.10
N LYS A 45 -29.23 -5.23 -0.98
CA LYS A 45 -27.87 -5.79 -0.97
C LYS A 45 -27.86 -7.22 -1.48
N LYS A 46 -28.77 -8.06 -0.96
CA LYS A 46 -28.91 -9.45 -1.39
C LYS A 46 -29.27 -9.56 -2.87
N TYR A 47 -30.13 -8.68 -3.37
CA TYR A 47 -30.48 -8.62 -4.78
C TYR A 47 -29.25 -8.40 -5.64
N CYS A 48 -28.45 -7.36 -5.35
CA CYS A 48 -27.27 -7.08 -6.16
C CYS A 48 -26.23 -8.20 -6.08
N ASN A 49 -25.98 -8.77 -4.90
CA ASN A 49 -25.02 -9.87 -4.74
C ASN A 49 -25.45 -11.17 -5.44
N ASN A 50 -26.74 -11.31 -5.78
CA ASN A 50 -27.27 -12.48 -6.48
C ASN A 50 -27.64 -12.18 -7.94
N LEU A 51 -27.39 -10.96 -8.42
CA LEU A 51 -27.74 -10.56 -9.77
C LEU A 51 -26.78 -11.24 -10.76
N THR A 52 -27.32 -11.95 -11.74
CA THR A 52 -26.57 -12.38 -12.94
C THR A 52 -27.06 -11.59 -14.14
N LEU A 53 -26.23 -10.70 -14.67
CA LEU A 53 -26.56 -9.83 -15.78
C LEU A 53 -25.42 -9.78 -16.79
N GLN A 54 -25.74 -9.96 -18.08
CA GLN A 54 -24.75 -10.01 -19.17
C GLN A 54 -23.63 -11.05 -18.94
N GLY A 55 -23.96 -12.16 -18.28
CA GLY A 55 -23.01 -13.24 -17.98
C GLY A 55 -22.12 -13.01 -16.76
N TYR A 56 -22.36 -11.94 -16.00
CA TYR A 56 -21.59 -11.59 -14.80
C TYR A 56 -22.42 -11.71 -13.53
N ASP A 57 -21.83 -12.22 -12.47
CA ASP A 57 -22.43 -12.54 -11.16
C ASP A 57 -21.75 -11.83 -9.97
N ASP A 58 -20.80 -10.92 -10.24
CA ASP A 58 -20.01 -10.16 -9.26
C ASP A 58 -20.57 -8.74 -9.02
N TRP A 59 -21.89 -8.60 -9.10
CA TRP A 59 -22.60 -7.35 -8.86
C TRP A 59 -22.71 -7.05 -7.36
N PHE A 60 -22.69 -5.77 -7.00
CA PHE A 60 -22.82 -5.29 -5.64
C PHE A 60 -23.68 -4.02 -5.58
N LEU A 61 -24.21 -3.73 -4.39
CA LEU A 61 -24.91 -2.47 -4.13
C LEU A 61 -23.86 -1.35 -3.92
N PRO A 62 -23.82 -0.31 -4.76
CA PRO A 62 -22.82 0.74 -4.70
C PRO A 62 -22.95 1.62 -3.45
N THR A 63 -21.85 2.25 -3.04
CA THR A 63 -21.85 3.22 -1.94
C THR A 63 -22.57 4.51 -2.33
N ALA A 64 -22.95 5.33 -1.34
CA ALA A 64 -23.59 6.61 -1.61
C ALA A 64 -22.68 7.52 -2.46
N GLU A 65 -21.38 7.53 -2.15
CA GLU A 65 -20.37 8.26 -2.93
C GLU A 65 -20.32 7.79 -4.38
N GLN A 66 -20.31 6.48 -4.63
CA GLN A 66 -20.31 5.92 -5.99
C GLN A 66 -21.58 6.32 -6.76
N LEU A 67 -22.76 6.23 -6.15
CA LEU A 67 -24.02 6.65 -6.78
C LEU A 67 -24.04 8.16 -7.08
N LEU A 68 -23.46 8.98 -6.21
CA LEU A 68 -23.36 10.42 -6.45
C LEU A 68 -22.51 10.73 -7.69
N THR A 69 -21.53 9.88 -8.05
CA THR A 69 -20.70 10.12 -9.25
C THR A 69 -21.45 10.02 -10.58
N ILE A 70 -22.63 9.39 -10.59
CA ILE A 70 -23.47 9.24 -11.78
C ILE A 70 -24.61 10.26 -11.85
N THR A 71 -24.73 11.15 -10.85
CA THR A 71 -25.66 12.28 -10.89
C THR A 71 -25.22 13.34 -11.90
N ASP A 72 -26.18 14.07 -12.46
CA ASP A 72 -25.93 15.30 -13.23
C ASP A 72 -26.73 16.43 -12.60
N LYS A 73 -26.03 17.33 -11.90
CA LYS A 73 -26.64 18.45 -11.16
C LYS A 73 -27.26 19.53 -12.06
N ASN A 74 -27.03 19.46 -13.37
CA ASN A 74 -27.65 20.37 -14.33
C ASN A 74 -28.98 19.83 -14.88
N ILE A 75 -29.33 18.58 -14.55
CA ILE A 75 -30.54 17.91 -15.01
C ILE A 75 -31.41 17.63 -13.78
N TYR A 76 -32.72 17.82 -13.93
CA TYR A 76 -33.71 17.50 -12.91
C TYR A 76 -34.70 16.49 -13.48
N LEU A 77 -35.17 15.57 -12.63
CA LEU A 77 -36.25 14.61 -12.97
C LEU A 77 -36.01 13.77 -14.25
N PRO A 78 -35.02 12.84 -14.31
CA PRO A 78 -34.06 12.49 -13.25
C PRO A 78 -32.70 13.20 -13.40
N SER A 79 -32.14 13.65 -12.28
CA SER A 79 -30.76 14.14 -12.10
C SER A 79 -29.73 13.00 -12.14
N ILE A 80 -29.54 12.47 -13.34
CA ILE A 80 -28.59 11.40 -13.65
C ILE A 80 -28.00 11.65 -15.04
N LYS A 81 -26.77 11.18 -15.27
CA LYS A 81 -26.14 11.31 -16.59
C LYS A 81 -27.00 10.66 -17.69
N LYS A 82 -27.04 11.30 -18.86
CA LYS A 82 -27.92 10.93 -19.99
C LYS A 82 -27.71 9.53 -20.56
N GLU A 83 -26.59 8.88 -20.27
CA GLU A 83 -26.25 7.54 -20.76
C GLU A 83 -27.07 6.45 -20.08
N PHE A 84 -27.62 6.73 -18.89
CA PHE A 84 -28.55 5.85 -18.19
C PHE A 84 -29.96 5.98 -18.79
N LYS A 85 -30.48 4.89 -19.35
CA LYS A 85 -31.77 4.86 -20.04
C LYS A 85 -32.90 4.28 -19.21
N ASN A 86 -32.58 3.40 -18.26
CA ASN A 86 -33.57 2.78 -17.40
C ASN A 86 -33.50 3.39 -16.01
N VAL A 87 -34.06 4.59 -15.85
CA VAL A 87 -34.03 5.34 -14.58
C VAL A 87 -35.42 5.84 -14.22
N THR A 88 -35.83 5.59 -12.98
CA THR A 88 -36.97 6.26 -12.34
C THR A 88 -36.48 7.45 -11.51
N SER A 89 -37.13 8.61 -11.62
CA SER A 89 -36.85 9.80 -10.81
C SER A 89 -37.33 9.60 -9.37
N SER A 90 -36.52 8.92 -8.55
CA SER A 90 -36.85 8.58 -7.17
C SER A 90 -35.58 8.29 -6.35
N THR A 91 -35.76 7.74 -5.15
CA THR A 91 -34.69 7.38 -4.22
C THR A 91 -34.13 6.00 -4.52
N TYR A 92 -32.80 5.89 -4.53
CA TYR A 92 -32.05 4.65 -4.75
C TYR A 92 -31.20 4.32 -3.54
N TRP A 93 -31.30 3.08 -3.07
CA TRP A 93 -30.49 2.58 -1.98
C TRP A 93 -29.00 2.58 -2.31
N SER A 94 -28.19 2.93 -1.31
CA SER A 94 -26.75 2.70 -1.30
C SER A 94 -26.38 1.64 -0.27
N SER A 95 -25.18 1.06 -0.36
CA SER A 95 -24.64 0.18 0.68
C SER A 95 -24.09 0.91 1.91
N SER A 96 -24.06 2.24 1.91
CA SER A 96 -23.52 3.04 3.01
C SER A 96 -24.48 3.07 4.21
N VAL A 97 -23.96 2.68 5.38
CA VAL A 97 -24.71 2.72 6.66
C VAL A 97 -24.78 4.14 7.22
N ASN A 98 -25.88 4.49 7.88
CA ASN A 98 -25.95 5.71 8.68
C ASN A 98 -25.32 5.42 10.05
N VAL A 99 -24.18 6.06 10.33
CA VAL A 99 -23.43 5.84 11.59
C VAL A 99 -24.15 6.44 12.79
N SER A 100 -24.93 7.50 12.58
CA SER A 100 -25.66 8.20 13.64
C SER A 100 -26.93 7.44 14.09
N ASP A 101 -27.56 6.68 13.20
CA ASP A 101 -28.69 5.82 13.54
C ASP A 101 -28.67 4.52 12.74
N SER A 102 -28.43 3.41 13.45
CA SER A 102 -28.37 2.05 12.90
C SER A 102 -29.65 1.59 12.17
N LYS A 103 -30.80 2.22 12.42
CA LYS A 103 -32.07 1.93 11.74
C LYS A 103 -32.13 2.50 10.33
N TYR A 104 -31.25 3.44 10.00
CA TYR A 104 -31.24 4.13 8.71
C TYR A 104 -30.04 3.71 7.85
N ALA A 105 -30.19 3.90 6.53
CA ALA A 105 -29.10 3.77 5.57
C ALA A 105 -29.11 4.97 4.61
N TRP A 106 -27.96 5.27 4.02
CA TRP A 106 -27.85 6.34 3.05
C TRP A 106 -28.46 5.92 1.70
N ASN A 107 -29.04 6.87 1.01
CA ASN A 107 -29.60 6.75 -0.33
C ASN A 107 -29.26 7.99 -1.17
N VAL A 108 -29.49 7.88 -2.47
CA VAL A 108 -29.37 9.01 -3.41
C VAL A 108 -30.71 9.22 -4.11
N ASN A 109 -31.21 10.44 -4.08
CA ASN A 109 -32.44 10.83 -4.74
C ASN A 109 -32.14 11.38 -6.13
N PHE A 110 -32.46 10.63 -7.18
CA PHE A 110 -32.28 11.08 -8.56
C PHE A 110 -33.31 12.09 -9.03
N SER A 111 -34.22 12.59 -8.19
CA SER A 111 -35.05 13.74 -8.56
C SER A 111 -34.23 15.04 -8.57
N GLY A 112 -33.26 15.15 -7.65
CA GLY A 112 -32.40 16.34 -7.48
C GLY A 112 -30.91 16.05 -7.31
N GLY A 113 -30.48 14.79 -7.36
CA GLY A 113 -29.06 14.40 -7.34
C GLY A 113 -28.41 14.52 -5.96
N ASN A 114 -29.19 14.50 -4.89
CA ASN A 114 -28.72 14.67 -3.51
C ASN A 114 -28.77 13.36 -2.72
N SER A 115 -27.88 13.23 -1.74
CA SER A 115 -27.92 12.14 -0.77
C SER A 115 -28.91 12.42 0.37
N GLY A 116 -29.49 11.37 0.92
CA GLY A 116 -30.36 11.41 2.10
C GLY A 116 -30.28 10.09 2.87
N SER A 117 -31.14 9.92 3.87
CA SER A 117 -31.26 8.67 4.61
C SER A 117 -32.72 8.25 4.76
N SER A 118 -32.98 6.94 4.67
CA SER A 118 -34.31 6.33 4.86
C SER A 118 -34.22 5.15 5.82
N SER A 119 -35.34 4.73 6.38
CA SER A 119 -35.38 3.56 7.26
C SER A 119 -35.00 2.33 6.45
N LYS A 120 -34.18 1.43 7.02
CA LYS A 120 -33.76 0.19 6.33
C LYS A 120 -34.93 -0.71 5.91
N THR A 121 -36.11 -0.51 6.51
CA THR A 121 -37.36 -1.22 6.17
C THR A 121 -38.12 -0.61 4.99
N ASP A 122 -37.76 0.60 4.56
CA ASP A 122 -38.44 1.30 3.45
C ASP A 122 -38.10 0.66 2.11
N LYS A 123 -39.05 0.67 1.18
CA LYS A 123 -38.82 0.17 -0.18
C LYS A 123 -38.33 1.31 -1.08
N ASN A 124 -37.07 1.27 -1.47
CA ASN A 124 -36.49 2.19 -2.46
C ASN A 124 -35.97 1.41 -3.68
N TYR A 125 -35.73 2.13 -4.77
CA TYR A 125 -35.11 1.58 -5.96
C TYR A 125 -33.66 1.15 -5.68
N LEU A 126 -33.10 0.34 -6.56
CA LEU A 126 -31.72 -0.08 -6.50
C LEU A 126 -31.11 -0.06 -7.90
N ARG A 127 -29.81 0.16 -7.97
CA ARG A 127 -29.01 -0.02 -9.18
C ARG A 127 -27.72 -0.69 -8.77
N CYS A 128 -27.51 -1.88 -9.26
CA CYS A 128 -26.29 -2.61 -8.95
C CYS A 128 -25.13 -2.05 -9.78
N ALA A 129 -23.95 -2.09 -9.20
CA ALA A 129 -22.70 -1.83 -9.89
C ALA A 129 -21.83 -3.09 -9.76
N ARG A 130 -20.92 -3.27 -10.69
CA ARG A 130 -19.81 -4.19 -10.53
C ARG A 130 -18.53 -3.42 -10.75
N ALA A 131 -17.45 -3.91 -10.16
CA ALA A 131 -16.14 -3.54 -10.63
C ALA A 131 -16.14 -3.88 -12.11
N GLY A 132 -15.79 -2.94 -12.98
CA GLY A 132 -15.69 -3.29 -14.38
C GLY A 132 -14.67 -4.42 -14.48
N GLN A 133 -15.13 -5.66 -14.68
CA GLN A 133 -14.26 -6.69 -15.22
C GLN A 133 -13.86 -6.15 -16.57
N SER A 134 -12.69 -5.62 -16.51
CA SER A 134 -12.00 -5.05 -17.60
C SER A 134 -11.79 -6.16 -18.62
N GLU A 135 -12.48 -6.03 -19.74
CA GLU A 135 -11.82 -6.27 -21.02
C GLU A 135 -10.61 -5.30 -21.23
N LEU A 136 -10.19 -4.55 -20.20
CA LEU A 136 -9.06 -3.64 -20.03
C LEU A 136 -7.96 -4.14 -19.05
N LEU A 137 -8.07 -5.29 -18.34
CA LEU A 137 -7.00 -5.86 -17.47
C LEU A 137 -6.37 -7.09 -18.12
N ASN A 138 -6.33 -7.14 -19.45
CA ASN A 138 -5.04 -7.54 -19.97
C ASN A 138 -4.14 -6.31 -19.77
N PHE A 139 -3.20 -6.38 -18.83
CA PHE A 139 -2.23 -5.32 -18.55
C PHE A 139 -1.57 -4.85 -19.86
N ASP A 140 -1.35 -5.76 -20.80
CA ASP A 140 -0.80 -5.48 -22.14
C ASP A 140 -1.75 -4.62 -23.00
N LYS A 141 -3.07 -4.84 -22.90
CA LYS A 141 -4.09 -4.08 -23.62
C LYS A 141 -4.26 -2.67 -23.04
N LEU A 142 -4.12 -2.52 -21.72
CA LEU A 142 -4.06 -1.21 -21.07
C LEU A 142 -2.82 -0.43 -21.52
N ILE A 143 -1.64 -1.08 -21.52
CA ILE A 143 -0.41 -0.48 -22.05
C ILE A 143 -0.61 -0.06 -23.51
N SER A 144 -1.17 -0.93 -24.35
CA SER A 144 -1.37 -0.63 -25.78
C SER A 144 -2.20 0.64 -25.99
N LYS A 145 -3.30 0.80 -25.24
CA LYS A 145 -4.13 2.01 -25.31
C LYS A 145 -3.40 3.26 -24.82
N LEU A 146 -2.68 3.16 -23.71
CA LEU A 146 -1.91 4.29 -23.17
C LEU A 146 -0.78 4.69 -24.12
N VAL A 147 -0.15 3.71 -24.79
CA VAL A 147 0.83 3.98 -25.85
C VAL A 147 0.18 4.74 -26.99
N GLU A 148 -0.98 4.32 -27.48
CA GLU A 148 -1.70 5.04 -28.54
C GLU A 148 -1.97 6.51 -28.18
N GLU A 149 -2.38 6.79 -26.94
CA GLU A 149 -2.58 8.18 -26.47
C GLU A 149 -1.27 8.96 -26.40
N GLU A 150 -0.19 8.39 -25.85
CA GLU A 150 1.12 9.04 -25.79
C GLU A 150 1.67 9.34 -27.20
N LEU A 151 1.45 8.44 -28.17
CA LEU A 151 1.91 8.62 -29.55
C LEU A 151 1.19 9.78 -30.27
N LYS A 152 -0.04 10.15 -29.88
CA LYS A 152 -0.76 11.31 -30.44
C LYS A 152 -0.08 12.64 -30.09
N ASN A 153 0.65 12.67 -28.99
CA ASN A 153 1.34 13.88 -28.50
C ASN A 153 2.71 14.09 -29.17
N ILE A 154 3.19 13.13 -29.96
CA ILE A 154 4.47 13.25 -30.66
C ILE A 154 4.33 14.24 -31.83
N PRO A 155 5.30 15.15 -32.03
CA PRO A 155 5.29 16.08 -33.16
C PRO A 155 5.12 15.36 -34.50
N LYS A 156 4.34 15.98 -35.40
CA LYS A 156 4.16 15.50 -36.77
C LYS A 156 5.44 15.68 -37.59
N PRO A 157 5.66 14.86 -38.63
CA PRO A 157 6.82 15.00 -39.50
C PRO A 157 6.86 16.38 -40.18
N PRO A 158 8.06 16.88 -40.56
CA PRO A 158 8.19 18.09 -41.36
C PRO A 158 7.29 18.02 -42.60
N SER A 159 6.60 19.12 -42.90
CA SER A 159 5.66 19.19 -44.03
C SER A 159 6.40 19.12 -45.36
N GLU A 160 5.70 18.60 -46.38
CA GLU A 160 6.21 18.62 -47.75
C GLU A 160 6.31 20.07 -48.26
N LEU A 161 7.47 20.41 -48.83
CA LEU A 161 7.73 21.75 -49.37
C LEU A 161 7.37 21.81 -50.84
N LYS A 162 6.58 22.82 -51.22
CA LYS A 162 6.32 23.17 -52.61
C LYS A 162 7.05 24.46 -52.95
N LEU A 163 8.09 24.35 -53.77
CA LEU A 163 8.86 25.50 -54.24
C LEU A 163 8.32 25.96 -55.59
N VAL A 164 8.05 27.25 -55.69
CA VAL A 164 7.70 27.93 -56.94
C VAL A 164 8.84 28.89 -57.29
N LYS A 165 9.18 28.96 -58.58
CA LYS A 165 10.17 29.89 -59.11
C LYS A 165 9.59 31.31 -59.07
N ASP A 166 10.37 32.26 -58.59
CA ASP A 166 9.94 33.66 -58.52
C ASP A 166 9.98 34.34 -59.91
N GLU A 167 9.21 35.42 -60.08
CA GLU A 167 9.14 36.21 -61.31
C GLU A 167 10.50 36.82 -61.68
N PHE A 168 11.30 37.20 -60.68
CA PHE A 168 12.61 37.83 -60.88
C PHE A 168 13.80 36.88 -60.65
N GLU A 169 13.57 35.61 -60.35
CA GLU A 169 14.63 34.62 -60.11
C GLU A 169 15.03 33.93 -61.41
N THR A 170 16.33 33.83 -61.68
CA THR A 170 16.82 33.06 -62.83
C THR A 170 16.66 31.55 -62.62
N THR A 171 16.64 30.76 -63.68
CA THR A 171 16.56 29.29 -63.57
C THR A 171 17.75 28.70 -62.80
N ALA A 172 18.94 29.29 -62.92
CA ALA A 172 20.12 28.85 -62.19
C ALA A 172 20.00 29.12 -60.68
N GLU A 173 19.51 30.31 -60.30
CA GLU A 173 19.25 30.66 -58.90
C GLU A 173 18.16 29.77 -58.29
N PHE A 174 17.07 29.53 -59.02
CA PHE A 174 16.01 28.62 -58.59
C PHE A 174 16.52 27.21 -58.33
N ASN A 175 17.31 26.64 -59.25
CA ASN A 175 17.89 25.31 -59.08
C ASN A 175 18.82 25.25 -57.86
N LYS A 176 19.64 26.28 -57.64
CA LYS A 176 20.50 26.38 -56.46
C LYS A 176 19.70 26.45 -55.16
N ARG A 177 18.60 27.21 -55.15
CA ARG A 177 17.66 27.28 -54.02
C ARG A 177 17.03 25.92 -53.75
N VAL A 178 16.52 25.25 -54.80
CA VAL A 178 15.96 23.90 -54.72
C VAL A 178 16.95 22.92 -54.09
N ASP A 179 18.20 22.91 -54.53
CA ASP A 179 19.23 22.01 -53.98
C ASP A 179 19.55 22.32 -52.52
N SER A 180 19.69 23.60 -52.17
CA SER A 180 19.92 24.02 -50.79
C SER A 180 18.76 23.65 -49.85
N THR A 181 17.51 23.81 -50.31
CA THR A 181 16.31 23.45 -49.56
C THR A 181 16.19 21.93 -49.42
N LYS A 182 16.50 21.15 -50.46
CA LYS A 182 16.54 19.69 -50.37
C LYS A 182 17.54 19.21 -49.31
N ILE A 183 18.70 19.83 -49.20
CA ILE A 183 19.71 19.49 -48.18
C ILE A 183 19.16 19.77 -46.78
N LYS A 184 18.61 20.97 -46.54
CA LYS A 184 18.01 21.34 -45.25
C LYS A 184 16.86 20.41 -44.87
N GLN A 185 15.93 20.15 -45.78
CA GLN A 185 14.80 19.24 -45.56
C GLN A 185 15.29 17.82 -45.21
N LYS A 186 16.34 17.32 -45.86
CA LYS A 186 16.93 16.02 -45.53
C LYS A 186 17.48 16.00 -44.09
N GLN A 187 18.17 17.06 -43.67
CA GLN A 187 18.70 17.16 -42.30
C GLN A 187 17.58 17.18 -41.26
N GLU A 188 16.53 18.00 -41.46
CA GLU A 188 15.37 18.06 -40.58
C GLU A 188 14.63 16.72 -40.48
N ILE A 189 14.48 15.99 -41.59
CA ILE A 189 13.86 14.66 -41.60
C ILE A 189 14.72 13.65 -40.81
N VAL A 190 16.05 13.71 -40.93
CA VAL A 190 16.96 12.83 -40.17
C VAL A 190 16.84 13.10 -38.68
N GLU A 191 16.85 14.37 -38.27
CA GLU A 191 16.71 14.76 -36.87
C GLU A 191 15.34 14.39 -36.31
N TYR A 192 14.26 14.63 -37.08
CA TYR A 192 12.92 14.21 -36.73
C TYR A 192 12.83 12.70 -36.48
N LYS A 193 13.40 11.87 -37.36
CA LYS A 193 13.40 10.41 -37.20
C LYS A 193 14.08 9.97 -35.91
N LYS A 194 15.21 10.60 -35.56
CA LYS A 194 15.93 10.33 -34.31
C LYS A 194 15.07 10.71 -33.09
N SER A 195 14.51 11.91 -33.09
CA SER A 195 13.63 12.39 -32.02
C SER A 195 12.39 11.51 -31.86
N TYR A 196 11.74 11.14 -32.97
CA TYR A 196 10.56 10.27 -32.99
C TYR A 196 10.86 8.89 -32.40
N ALA A 197 12.00 8.29 -32.73
CA ALA A 197 12.39 6.99 -32.18
C ALA A 197 12.54 7.04 -30.65
N THR A 198 13.19 8.08 -30.12
CA THR A 198 13.33 8.31 -28.68
C THR A 198 11.98 8.55 -28.01
N ALA A 199 11.14 9.41 -28.60
CA ALA A 199 9.81 9.72 -28.09
C ALA A 199 8.92 8.47 -28.03
N LYS A 200 9.00 7.58 -29.03
CA LYS A 200 8.26 6.31 -29.04
C LYS A 200 8.69 5.36 -27.92
N VAL A 201 9.97 5.31 -27.59
CA VAL A 201 10.46 4.51 -26.45
C VAL A 201 9.94 5.11 -25.14
N GLN A 202 10.03 6.43 -24.97
CA GLN A 202 9.56 7.10 -23.77
C GLN A 202 8.05 6.95 -23.57
N ALA A 203 7.26 7.06 -24.64
CA ALA A 203 5.81 6.84 -24.64
C ALA A 203 5.45 5.46 -24.07
N LYS A 204 6.19 4.41 -24.45
CA LYS A 204 6.00 3.07 -23.89
C LYS A 204 6.31 3.01 -22.40
N ILE A 205 7.42 3.61 -21.96
CA ILE A 205 7.81 3.64 -20.54
C ILE A 205 6.74 4.37 -19.71
N ASN A 206 6.27 5.52 -20.19
CA ASN A 206 5.21 6.29 -19.53
C ASN A 206 3.91 5.50 -19.45
N ALA A 207 3.50 4.87 -20.55
CA ALA A 207 2.31 4.02 -20.59
C ALA A 207 2.37 2.87 -19.57
N ILE A 208 3.51 2.19 -19.44
CA ILE A 208 3.70 1.13 -18.45
C ILE A 208 3.60 1.68 -17.03
N LYS A 209 4.25 2.81 -16.73
CA LYS A 209 4.16 3.45 -15.40
C LYS A 209 2.73 3.82 -15.05
N ASN A 210 2.02 4.45 -15.98
CA ASN A 210 0.62 4.83 -15.79
C ASN A 210 -0.27 3.59 -15.60
N ALA A 211 -0.03 2.51 -16.35
CA ALA A 211 -0.75 1.25 -16.18
C ALA A 211 -0.52 0.64 -14.78
N LEU A 212 0.71 0.69 -14.26
CA LEU A 212 1.03 0.24 -12.90
C LEU A 212 0.32 1.10 -11.85
N GLU A 213 0.34 2.42 -12.00
CA GLU A 213 -0.35 3.33 -11.07
C GLU A 213 -1.87 3.13 -11.09
N ILE A 214 -2.47 2.87 -12.25
CA ILE A 214 -3.90 2.54 -12.35
C ILE A 214 -4.21 1.19 -11.69
N THR A 215 -3.34 0.18 -11.87
CA THR A 215 -3.61 -1.20 -11.44
C THR A 215 -3.29 -1.45 -9.97
N TRP A 216 -2.24 -0.81 -9.44
CA TRP A 216 -1.76 -0.99 -8.07
C TRP A 216 -1.99 0.27 -7.22
N GLY A 217 -2.00 1.47 -7.81
CA GLY A 217 -2.03 2.72 -7.04
C GLY A 217 -0.72 2.92 -6.26
N LYS A 218 -0.71 3.90 -5.35
CA LYS A 218 0.50 4.15 -4.57
C LYS A 218 0.66 3.14 -3.44
N PRO A 219 1.88 2.66 -3.19
CA PRO A 219 2.15 1.86 -2.00
C PRO A 219 2.02 2.73 -0.75
N THR A 220 1.53 2.14 0.34
CA THR A 220 1.42 2.77 1.65
C THR A 220 1.92 1.84 2.73
N LEU A 221 2.67 2.38 3.69
CA LEU A 221 3.11 1.67 4.88
C LEU A 221 2.19 2.03 6.04
N THR A 222 1.81 1.03 6.83
CA THR A 222 0.99 1.18 8.04
C THR A 222 1.57 0.33 9.18
N ASN A 223 1.07 0.52 10.40
CA ASN A 223 1.42 -0.31 11.57
C ASN A 223 2.94 -0.40 11.85
N LEU A 224 3.66 0.72 11.72
CA LEU A 224 5.11 0.77 11.91
C LEU A 224 5.50 0.49 13.37
N LYS A 225 6.27 -0.58 13.58
CA LYS A 225 6.92 -0.95 14.84
C LYS A 225 8.43 -0.98 14.68
N TYR A 226 9.17 -0.73 15.75
CA TYR A 226 10.63 -0.71 15.74
C TYR A 226 11.19 -1.73 16.71
N ASP A 227 12.08 -2.59 16.20
CA ASP A 227 12.90 -3.51 16.97
C ASP A 227 14.28 -2.85 17.17
N ALA A 228 14.53 -2.37 18.38
CA ALA A 228 15.76 -1.67 18.71
C ALA A 228 16.98 -2.60 18.84
N ASP A 229 16.75 -3.89 19.11
CA ASP A 229 17.79 -4.89 19.31
C ASP A 229 18.34 -5.36 17.97
N ASN A 230 17.46 -5.52 16.98
CA ASN A 230 17.84 -5.96 15.63
C ASN A 230 17.97 -4.80 14.62
N GLY A 231 17.48 -3.60 14.95
CA GLY A 231 17.58 -2.41 14.10
C GLY A 231 16.66 -2.44 12.88
N TYR A 232 15.49 -3.06 13.01
CA TYR A 232 14.49 -3.13 11.93
C TYR A 232 13.21 -2.41 12.32
N PHE A 233 12.60 -1.76 11.35
CA PHE A 233 11.19 -1.44 11.39
C PHE A 233 10.38 -2.56 10.75
N VAL A 234 9.27 -2.96 11.37
CA VAL A 234 8.27 -3.82 10.75
C VAL A 234 7.01 -3.00 10.48
N ALA A 235 6.49 -3.08 9.27
CA ALA A 235 5.29 -2.38 8.84
C ALA A 235 4.45 -3.28 7.92
N ASP A 236 3.18 -2.96 7.77
CA ASP A 236 2.32 -3.57 6.76
C ASP A 236 2.35 -2.70 5.49
N ILE A 237 2.72 -3.29 4.35
CA ILE A 237 2.62 -2.66 3.03
C ILE A 237 1.29 -3.02 2.38
N SER A 238 0.62 -2.00 1.86
CA SER A 238 -0.57 -2.13 1.03
C SER A 238 -0.53 -1.17 -0.16
N PHE A 239 -1.50 -1.27 -1.04
CA PHE A 239 -1.57 -0.53 -2.30
C PHE A 239 -2.92 0.16 -2.42
N GLU A 240 -2.96 1.45 -2.80
CA GLU A 240 -4.20 2.26 -2.83
C GLU A 240 -5.31 1.61 -3.66
N ALA A 241 -4.97 1.02 -4.82
CA ALA A 241 -5.92 0.35 -5.71
C ALA A 241 -6.12 -1.15 -5.40
N LYS A 242 -5.28 -1.73 -4.52
CA LYS A 242 -5.32 -3.14 -4.10
C LYS A 242 -5.22 -3.26 -2.58
N LYS A 243 -6.26 -2.81 -1.89
CA LYS A 243 -6.30 -2.79 -0.41
C LYS A 243 -6.32 -4.19 0.20
N GLU A 244 -6.78 -5.19 -0.55
CA GLU A 244 -6.75 -6.61 -0.19
C GLU A 244 -5.33 -7.18 -0.16
N PHE A 245 -4.39 -6.58 -0.90
CA PHE A 245 -2.99 -6.90 -0.79
C PHE A 245 -2.41 -6.21 0.45
N SER A 246 -2.19 -6.99 1.51
CA SER A 246 -1.48 -6.54 2.71
C SER A 246 -0.44 -7.58 3.09
N LYS A 247 0.83 -7.15 3.21
CA LYS A 247 1.96 -8.00 3.60
C LYS A 247 2.84 -7.29 4.60
N LYS A 248 3.52 -8.04 5.47
CA LYS A 248 4.51 -7.49 6.39
C LYS A 248 5.84 -7.29 5.67
N VAL A 249 6.49 -6.18 5.97
CA VAL A 249 7.83 -5.85 5.49
C VAL A 249 8.74 -5.38 6.62
N ALA A 250 10.00 -5.75 6.53
CA ALA A 250 11.08 -5.32 7.40
C ALA A 250 11.98 -4.31 6.69
N ILE A 251 12.24 -3.18 7.35
CA ILE A 251 13.07 -2.08 6.84
C ILE A 251 14.24 -1.89 7.80
N LYS A 252 15.46 -2.21 7.37
CA LYS A 252 16.66 -2.02 8.20
C LYS A 252 17.07 -0.56 8.19
N VAL A 253 16.99 0.11 9.34
CA VAL A 253 17.36 1.52 9.48
C VAL A 253 18.44 1.62 10.54
N GLN A 254 19.52 2.36 10.24
CA GLN A 254 20.60 2.57 11.21
C GLN A 254 20.06 3.26 12.47
N ARG A 255 20.55 2.85 13.64
CA ARG A 255 20.04 3.32 14.94
C ARG A 255 20.08 4.85 15.10
N GLU A 256 21.06 5.50 14.50
CA GLU A 256 21.19 6.96 14.45
C GLU A 256 20.02 7.66 13.73
N ASP A 257 19.48 7.04 12.69
CA ASP A 257 18.39 7.57 11.88
C ASP A 257 17.02 7.07 12.35
N ALA A 258 16.97 5.97 13.12
CA ALA A 258 15.73 5.27 13.46
C ALA A 258 14.69 6.16 14.16
N LYS A 259 15.11 6.98 15.12
CA LYS A 259 14.18 7.88 15.82
C LYS A 259 13.53 8.89 14.86
N ALA A 260 14.34 9.58 14.05
CA ALA A 260 13.84 10.55 13.08
C ALA A 260 12.99 9.88 11.99
N PHE A 261 13.40 8.70 11.53
CA PHE A 261 12.64 7.91 10.56
C PHE A 261 11.24 7.55 11.09
N LYS A 262 11.12 7.20 12.37
CA LYS A 262 9.83 6.93 13.03
C LYS A 262 9.00 8.20 13.20
N ASP A 263 9.62 9.28 13.67
CA ASP A 263 8.96 10.57 13.92
C ASP A 263 8.37 11.14 12.60
N GLU A 264 9.00 10.85 11.46
CA GLU A 264 8.57 11.27 10.13
C GLU A 264 7.79 10.17 9.36
N PHE A 265 7.34 9.10 10.01
CA PHE A 265 6.74 7.94 9.32
C PHE A 265 5.60 8.30 8.35
N ALA A 266 4.71 9.22 8.75
CA ALA A 266 3.58 9.65 7.94
C ALA A 266 3.97 10.41 6.66
N SER A 267 5.21 10.92 6.59
CA SER A 267 5.72 11.63 5.40
C SER A 267 6.48 10.71 4.43
N LEU A 268 6.75 9.46 4.83
CA LEU A 268 7.44 8.49 3.99
C LEU A 268 6.61 8.17 2.74
N LYS A 269 7.31 8.12 1.60
CA LYS A 269 6.71 7.81 0.30
C LYS A 269 7.38 6.55 -0.23
N PRO A 270 6.88 5.35 0.11
CA PRO A 270 7.45 4.13 -0.43
C PRO A 270 7.28 4.08 -1.95
N GLU A 271 8.16 3.34 -2.62
CA GLU A 271 8.17 3.13 -4.05
C GLU A 271 8.15 1.62 -4.31
N ALA A 272 7.20 1.16 -5.11
CA ALA A 272 7.13 -0.23 -5.55
C ALA A 272 7.85 -0.38 -6.89
N VAL A 273 8.80 -1.31 -6.96
CA VAL A 273 9.57 -1.62 -8.17
C VAL A 273 8.98 -2.86 -8.79
N PHE A 274 8.53 -2.72 -10.04
CA PHE A 274 7.97 -3.83 -10.81
C PHE A 274 8.92 -4.24 -11.94
N GLU A 275 8.94 -5.54 -12.21
CA GLU A 275 9.52 -6.12 -13.42
C GLU A 275 8.37 -6.44 -14.39
N TYR A 276 8.57 -6.10 -15.67
CA TYR A 276 7.61 -6.37 -16.73
C TYR A 276 8.33 -7.02 -17.91
N ASP A 277 7.94 -8.25 -18.24
CA ASP A 277 8.56 -9.04 -19.31
C ASP A 277 7.89 -8.88 -20.69
N GLY A 278 6.86 -8.03 -20.77
CA GLY A 278 6.04 -7.86 -21.97
C GLY A 278 4.70 -8.61 -21.94
N SER A 279 4.48 -9.46 -20.93
CA SER A 279 3.25 -10.24 -20.73
C SER A 279 2.81 -10.34 -19.26
N SER A 280 3.76 -10.25 -18.33
CA SER A 280 3.52 -10.38 -16.90
C SER A 280 4.22 -9.29 -16.11
N VAL A 281 3.57 -8.87 -15.02
CA VAL A 281 4.11 -7.89 -14.07
C VAL A 281 4.39 -8.59 -12.76
N LYS A 282 5.61 -8.42 -12.24
CA LYS A 282 6.03 -8.96 -10.95
C LYS A 282 6.51 -7.84 -10.04
N LEU A 283 6.00 -7.81 -8.81
CA LEU A 283 6.55 -6.92 -7.78
C LEU A 283 7.93 -7.47 -7.38
N LYS A 284 8.97 -6.68 -7.63
CA LYS A 284 10.37 -7.06 -7.42
C LYS A 284 10.87 -6.58 -6.06
N ASP A 285 10.75 -5.28 -5.81
CA ASP A 285 11.26 -4.65 -4.59
C ASP A 285 10.28 -3.58 -4.07
N ILE A 286 10.39 -3.27 -2.78
CA ILE A 286 9.81 -2.06 -2.18
C ILE A 286 10.94 -1.23 -1.61
N ARG A 287 11.00 0.05 -2.01
CA ARG A 287 11.99 1.02 -1.59
C ARG A 287 11.35 2.09 -0.74
N VAL A 288 12.08 2.58 0.25
CA VAL A 288 11.63 3.66 1.14
C VAL A 288 12.70 4.74 1.12
N PRO A 289 12.61 5.71 0.21
CA PRO A 289 13.47 6.87 0.20
C PRO A 289 13.28 7.69 1.49
N TYR A 290 14.38 8.04 2.15
CA TYR A 290 14.37 8.93 3.30
C TYR A 290 15.68 9.71 3.36
N LYS A 291 15.57 11.05 3.36
CA LYS A 291 16.70 11.98 3.22
C LYS A 291 17.53 11.64 1.96
N LYS A 292 18.83 11.39 2.11
CA LYS A 292 19.75 11.02 1.02
C LYS A 292 19.96 9.50 0.90
N LYS A 293 19.20 8.69 1.64
CA LYS A 293 19.31 7.22 1.68
C LYS A 293 18.04 6.61 1.09
N THR A 294 18.15 5.40 0.55
CA THR A 294 17.02 4.57 0.13
C THR A 294 17.09 3.26 0.87
N TYR A 295 16.07 2.97 1.68
CA TYR A 295 15.98 1.74 2.45
C TYR A 295 15.19 0.69 1.68
N MET A 296 15.56 -0.58 1.80
CA MET A 296 14.77 -1.68 1.23
C MET A 296 13.77 -2.18 2.27
N ALA A 297 12.54 -2.42 1.84
CA ALA A 297 11.50 -3.07 2.62
C ALA A 297 11.36 -4.51 2.12
N LEU A 298 11.82 -5.47 2.92
CA LEU A 298 11.85 -6.89 2.58
C LEU A 298 10.64 -7.61 3.17
N PHE A 299 9.95 -8.45 2.40
CA PHE A 299 8.84 -9.24 2.93
C PHE A 299 9.28 -10.13 4.09
N THR A 300 8.43 -10.22 5.12
CA THR A 300 8.74 -10.95 6.35
C THR A 300 7.48 -11.47 7.02
N ASP A 301 7.63 -12.49 7.88
CA ASP A 301 6.60 -12.95 8.81
C ASP A 301 6.90 -12.52 10.27
N MET A 302 7.92 -11.67 10.47
CA MET A 302 8.30 -11.18 11.80
C MET A 302 7.14 -10.45 12.49
N ASN A 303 6.96 -10.74 13.78
CA ASN A 303 6.01 -10.05 14.64
C ASN A 303 6.75 -9.41 15.82
N ILE A 304 6.57 -8.10 15.99
CA ILE A 304 7.21 -7.34 17.08
C ILE A 304 6.21 -7.14 18.21
N ASP A 305 6.59 -7.60 19.39
CA ASP A 305 5.97 -7.23 20.66
C ASP A 305 6.55 -5.88 21.13
N ASP A 306 5.71 -4.85 21.17
CA ASP A 306 6.04 -3.49 21.60
C ASP A 306 5.57 -3.20 23.03
N THR A 307 5.28 -4.24 23.81
CA THR A 307 4.90 -4.11 25.22
C THR A 307 6.01 -3.41 26.00
N LYS A 308 5.67 -2.28 26.62
CA LYS A 308 6.61 -1.51 27.45
C LYS A 308 6.89 -2.26 28.74
N VAL A 309 8.13 -2.71 28.92
CA VAL A 309 8.60 -3.25 30.19
C VAL A 309 8.95 -2.08 31.11
N ALA A 310 8.18 -1.92 32.19
CA ALA A 310 8.46 -0.96 33.24
C ALA A 310 9.08 -1.68 34.45
N VAL A 311 10.26 -1.23 34.88
CA VAL A 311 10.88 -1.68 36.13
C VAL A 311 10.67 -0.59 37.17
N ASN A 312 9.88 -0.89 38.20
CA ASN A 312 9.73 0.01 39.34
C ASN A 312 10.95 -0.11 40.23
N ILE A 313 11.79 0.92 40.24
CA ILE A 313 12.92 1.03 41.17
C ILE A 313 12.37 1.60 42.48
N LYS A 314 12.38 0.79 43.55
CA LYS A 314 12.11 1.30 44.90
C LYS A 314 13.34 2.07 45.38
N ASN A 315 13.13 3.22 46.03
CA ASN A 315 14.21 3.95 46.69
C ASN A 315 14.67 3.17 47.93
N ASP A 316 15.83 2.53 47.88
CA ASP A 316 16.45 1.85 49.03
C ASP A 316 17.18 2.85 49.96
N ILE A 317 16.56 4.01 50.23
CA ILE A 317 17.08 4.95 51.24
C ILE A 317 16.19 4.85 52.46
N SER A 318 16.59 4.01 53.42
CA SER A 318 16.12 4.09 54.80
C SER A 318 16.66 5.37 55.43
N VAL A 319 15.77 6.31 55.77
CA VAL A 319 16.11 7.40 56.69
C VAL A 319 16.27 6.75 58.07
N GLU A 320 17.51 6.62 58.55
CA GLU A 320 17.79 6.11 59.90
C GLU A 320 17.26 7.11 60.95
N SER A 321 16.13 6.79 61.58
CA SER A 321 15.81 7.32 62.92
C SER A 321 16.35 6.34 63.95
N SER A 322 17.55 6.60 64.44
CA SER A 322 18.14 5.84 65.54
C SER A 322 17.50 6.23 66.87
N PHE A 323 16.67 5.33 67.44
CA PHE A 323 16.57 5.16 68.89
C PHE A 323 16.66 3.66 69.25
N ARG A 324 17.86 3.30 69.73
CA ARG A 324 18.24 2.30 70.74
C ARG A 324 17.71 0.85 70.67
N SER A 325 18.67 -0.05 70.33
CA SER A 325 19.11 -1.29 71.04
C SER A 325 18.04 -2.13 71.76
N SER A 326 17.91 -3.46 71.56
CA SER A 326 18.93 -4.50 71.81
C SER A 326 18.44 -5.90 71.33
N VAL A 327 19.31 -6.70 70.68
CA VAL A 327 19.55 -8.17 70.88
C VAL A 327 18.37 -9.18 70.70
N ILE A 328 18.40 -10.35 70.01
CA ILE A 328 19.29 -11.13 69.11
C ILE A 328 18.41 -12.19 68.36
N VAL A 329 18.62 -12.32 67.04
CA VAL A 329 18.72 -13.50 66.11
C VAL A 329 17.66 -14.63 66.06
N ALA A 330 17.01 -14.77 64.88
CA ALA A 330 17.16 -15.86 63.88
C ALA A 330 16.05 -15.66 62.79
N GLN A 331 16.27 -15.63 61.48
CA GLN A 331 16.80 -16.69 60.60
C GLN A 331 17.29 -16.05 59.29
N ASN A 332 18.39 -16.58 58.75
CA ASN A 332 19.08 -16.08 57.57
C ASN A 332 18.26 -16.21 56.28
N GLU A 333 17.90 -15.09 55.67
CA GLU A 333 17.69 -14.97 54.23
C GLU A 333 18.67 -13.91 53.71
N VAL A 334 19.59 -14.30 52.83
CA VAL A 334 20.56 -13.41 52.21
C VAL A 334 19.83 -12.62 51.12
N SER A 335 19.36 -11.42 51.45
CA SER A 335 18.53 -10.59 50.55
C SER A 335 19.31 -9.60 49.69
N SER A 336 20.64 -9.56 49.75
CA SER A 336 21.42 -8.79 48.78
C SER A 336 22.83 -9.37 48.57
N PHE A 337 23.16 -9.57 47.30
CA PHE A 337 24.47 -10.01 46.86
C PHE A 337 25.19 -8.83 46.20
N ASN A 338 26.27 -8.36 46.81
CA ASN A 338 27.07 -7.29 46.25
C ASN A 338 28.25 -7.87 45.46
N ALA A 339 28.08 -7.99 44.14
CA ALA A 339 29.06 -8.57 43.23
C ALA A 339 30.41 -7.82 43.20
N SER A 340 30.44 -6.54 43.61
CA SER A 340 31.67 -5.74 43.67
C SER A 340 32.66 -6.17 44.76
N LYS A 341 32.26 -7.09 45.65
CA LYS A 341 33.11 -7.67 46.71
C LYS A 341 33.75 -9.01 46.33
N LEU A 342 33.45 -9.55 45.15
CA LEU A 342 34.09 -10.78 44.67
C LEU A 342 35.41 -10.43 43.99
N ASN A 343 36.51 -10.90 44.56
CA ASN A 343 37.83 -10.67 44.00
C ASN A 343 38.17 -11.67 42.88
N ASN A 344 37.55 -12.87 42.86
CA ASN A 344 37.58 -13.77 41.70
C ASN A 344 36.39 -14.74 41.64
N PHE A 345 36.14 -15.31 40.44
CA PHE A 345 35.00 -16.17 40.13
C PHE A 345 34.92 -17.50 40.91
N ARG A 346 36.05 -18.04 41.40
CA ARG A 346 36.11 -19.28 42.20
C ARG A 346 35.52 -19.12 43.61
N GLU A 347 35.39 -17.90 44.12
CA GLU A 347 34.72 -17.65 45.41
C GLU A 347 33.20 -17.84 45.32
N LEU A 348 32.63 -17.73 44.12
CA LEU A 348 31.20 -17.93 43.87
C LEU A 348 30.78 -19.39 44.07
N ASP A 349 31.60 -20.35 43.64
CA ASP A 349 31.33 -21.79 43.80
C ASP A 349 31.28 -22.24 45.27
N ASN A 350 32.15 -21.68 46.12
CA ASN A 350 32.15 -21.97 47.56
C ASN A 350 30.97 -21.33 48.29
N LEU A 351 30.46 -20.19 47.80
CA LEU A 351 29.26 -19.54 48.33
C LEU A 351 27.99 -20.29 47.94
N LEU A 352 27.89 -20.77 46.70
CA LEU A 352 26.74 -21.53 46.20
C LEU A 352 26.64 -22.92 46.82
N LYS A 353 27.77 -23.56 47.16
CA LYS A 353 27.77 -24.85 47.90
C LYS A 353 27.22 -24.75 49.32
N ASN A 354 27.30 -23.57 49.94
CA ASN A 354 26.93 -23.37 51.34
C ASN A 354 25.58 -22.66 51.52
N SER A 355 24.90 -22.28 50.42
CA SER A 355 23.57 -21.69 50.47
C SER A 355 22.49 -22.78 50.48
N LYS A 356 21.48 -22.64 51.36
CA LYS A 356 20.31 -23.54 51.36
C LYS A 356 19.45 -23.20 50.14
N GLN A 357 19.29 -24.17 49.23
CA GLN A 357 18.38 -24.02 48.10
C GLN A 357 16.92 -23.95 48.58
N ALA A 358 16.15 -23.06 47.98
CA ALA A 358 14.70 -22.99 48.19
C ALA A 358 14.01 -24.22 47.57
N LYS A 359 12.88 -24.65 48.13
CA LYS A 359 12.07 -25.73 47.55
C LYS A 359 11.48 -25.31 46.21
N GLU A 360 11.48 -26.24 45.26
CA GLU A 360 11.01 -26.03 43.89
C GLU A 360 9.51 -25.66 43.84
N ASP A 361 9.20 -24.52 43.21
CA ASP A 361 7.83 -24.04 42.96
C ASP A 361 7.61 -23.96 41.44
N LYS A 362 6.77 -24.87 40.91
CA LYS A 362 6.51 -25.03 39.47
C LYS A 362 5.67 -23.91 38.84
N THR A 363 5.24 -22.93 39.64
CA THR A 363 4.39 -21.82 39.19
C THR A 363 5.11 -20.48 39.13
N LYS A 364 6.38 -20.43 39.58
CA LYS A 364 7.21 -19.22 39.54
C LYS A 364 8.45 -19.44 38.68
N TRP A 365 8.85 -18.39 37.97
CA TRP A 365 10.02 -18.42 37.11
C TRP A 365 11.31 -18.49 37.93
N LEU A 366 12.19 -19.42 37.56
CA LEU A 366 13.55 -19.51 38.07
C LEU A 366 14.38 -18.39 37.43
N PHE A 367 14.98 -17.52 38.24
CA PHE A 367 15.95 -16.55 37.74
C PHE A 367 17.34 -17.19 37.67
N VAL A 368 17.84 -17.42 36.46
CA VAL A 368 19.23 -17.78 36.22
C VAL A 368 20.01 -16.50 35.97
N VAL A 369 20.95 -16.19 36.86
CA VAL A 369 21.86 -15.05 36.68
C VAL A 369 23.04 -15.52 35.84
N GLY A 370 23.01 -15.20 34.55
CA GLY A 370 24.19 -15.29 33.68
C GLY A 370 25.03 -14.03 33.83
N ILE A 371 26.27 -14.17 34.31
CA ILE A 371 27.24 -13.06 34.30
C ILE A 371 28.11 -13.21 33.07
N GLU A 372 27.88 -12.36 32.08
CA GLU A 372 28.68 -12.30 30.86
C GLU A 372 29.86 -11.34 31.08
N ASN A 373 31.10 -11.82 31.01
CA ASN A 373 32.28 -10.96 31.02
C ASN A 373 32.73 -10.72 29.58
N MET A 374 33.07 -9.47 29.23
CA MET A 374 33.46 -9.02 27.88
C MET A 374 34.85 -9.52 27.43
N SER A 375 35.11 -10.82 27.53
CA SER A 375 36.18 -11.51 26.82
C SER A 375 35.75 -12.93 26.49
N LEU A 376 35.21 -13.09 25.28
CA LEU A 376 35.03 -14.35 24.52
C LEU A 376 35.31 -15.67 25.27
N GLN A 377 34.40 -16.10 26.15
CA GLN A 377 34.13 -17.51 26.47
C GLN A 377 32.88 -17.63 27.37
N ILE A 378 31.90 -18.42 26.93
CA ILE A 378 30.69 -18.75 27.69
C ILE A 378 30.97 -20.03 28.50
N TYR A 379 30.75 -19.99 29.83
CA TYR A 379 30.73 -21.20 30.67
C TYR A 379 29.32 -21.40 31.23
N ILE A 380 28.74 -22.59 30.99
CA ILE A 380 27.47 -23.02 31.57
C ILE A 380 27.77 -24.09 32.62
N LEU A 381 27.44 -23.81 33.88
CA LEU A 381 27.48 -24.79 34.97
C LEU A 381 26.08 -25.37 35.17
N CYS A 382 25.93 -26.67 34.89
CA CYS A 382 24.75 -27.44 35.27
C CYS A 382 25.11 -28.37 36.44
N THR A 383 24.40 -28.27 37.55
CA THR A 383 24.34 -29.33 38.57
C THR A 383 22.92 -29.91 38.59
N GLU A 384 22.87 -31.24 38.45
CA GLU A 384 21.79 -32.21 38.19
C GLU A 384 20.42 -31.89 38.84
N VAL A 385 19.24 -32.12 38.23
CA VAL A 385 18.66 -33.24 37.45
C VAL A 385 17.59 -32.58 36.53
N GLN A 386 17.53 -32.67 35.20
CA GLN A 386 17.50 -33.84 34.31
C GLN A 386 17.73 -33.37 32.84
N ARG A 387 18.77 -33.93 32.21
CA ARG A 387 19.01 -34.13 30.75
C ARG A 387 19.01 -32.94 29.76
N CYS A 388 20.23 -32.49 29.51
CA CYS A 388 20.75 -31.78 28.33
C CYS A 388 20.78 -32.63 27.03
N LEU A 389 20.88 -31.98 25.86
CA LEU A 389 21.58 -32.36 24.58
C LEU A 389 21.13 -31.37 23.46
N PHE A 390 21.91 -30.71 22.57
CA PHE A 390 23.27 -30.80 21.96
C PHE A 390 23.83 -29.35 21.83
N ASN A 391 25.10 -28.96 22.08
CA ASN A 391 26.45 -29.38 21.64
C ASN A 391 26.95 -28.74 20.32
N SER A 392 27.89 -27.78 20.45
CA SER A 392 29.04 -27.52 19.55
C SER A 392 30.04 -26.65 20.37
N SER A 393 31.36 -26.82 20.39
CA SER A 393 32.29 -27.60 19.58
C SER A 393 33.68 -27.67 20.28
N LYS A 394 34.55 -28.49 19.69
CA LYS A 394 35.86 -29.01 20.13
C LYS A 394 36.99 -28.00 20.38
N GLU A 395 37.90 -28.44 21.26
CA GLU A 395 39.38 -28.41 21.24
C GLU A 395 40.13 -27.30 20.48
N VAL A 396 41.15 -26.69 21.11
CA VAL A 396 42.57 -26.86 20.71
C VAL A 396 43.47 -26.55 21.92
N ARG A 397 44.37 -27.49 22.23
CA ARG A 397 45.56 -27.33 23.09
C ARG A 397 46.52 -26.29 22.50
N SER A 398 47.24 -25.53 23.32
CA SER A 398 48.62 -25.20 22.97
C SER A 398 49.59 -25.70 24.03
N SER A 399 50.60 -26.41 23.54
CA SER A 399 51.83 -26.76 24.20
C SER A 399 52.95 -25.88 23.63
N LYS A 400 53.86 -25.50 24.54
CA LYS A 400 55.14 -24.79 24.40
C LYS A 400 55.08 -23.28 24.53
#